data_AF-A0A2T5HXM2-F1
#
_entry.id   AF-A0A2T5HXM2-F1
#
_cell.length_a   1.000
_cell.length_b   1.000
_cell.length_c   1.000
_cell.angle_alpha   90.00
_cell.angle_beta   90.00
_cell.angle_gamma   90.00
#
_symmetry.space_group_name_H-M   'P 1'
#
loop_
_entity.id
_entity.type
_entity.pdbx_description
1 polymer ?
#
loop_
_entity_poly.entity_id
_entity_poly.type
_entity_poly.pdbx_seq_one_letter_code
_entity_poly.pdbx_strand_id
1 'polypeptide(L)'
;MMHAETLDNFNAISHLYKQKNNYSFYESGQLRRAKMHAAQLIGAIDTQQMLPPVLYQLLEASLVLETTDCKLLAAHLKRTPATIRSEFKNICEILGSAENARNDLGFNSRKNKSAVNI
;
A
#
# COMPACT_ATOMS: atom_id res chain seq x y z
N MET A 1 22.25 -39.30 -37.34
CA MET A 1 21.26 -39.33 -36.24
C MET A 1 21.20 -37.93 -35.64
N MET A 2 20.47 -37.00 -36.28
CA MET A 2 20.43 -35.55 -35.94
C MET A 2 18.98 -35.08 -35.74
N HIS A 3 18.27 -35.65 -34.76
CA HIS A 3 16.86 -35.27 -34.53
C HIS A 3 16.45 -35.11 -33.06
N ALA A 4 17.36 -35.33 -32.09
CA ALA A 4 17.01 -35.20 -30.67
C ALA A 4 17.19 -33.76 -30.15
N GLU A 5 18.29 -33.10 -30.49
CA GLU A 5 18.66 -31.79 -29.91
C GLU A 5 17.75 -30.63 -30.38
N THR A 6 17.09 -30.78 -31.52
CA THR A 6 16.23 -29.73 -32.08
C THR A 6 14.91 -29.64 -31.34
N LEU A 7 14.31 -30.77 -30.91
CA LEU A 7 12.99 -30.79 -30.28
C LEU A 7 13.01 -30.21 -28.86
N ASP A 8 14.09 -30.48 -28.11
CA ASP A 8 14.27 -29.98 -26.75
C ASP A 8 14.43 -28.45 -26.70
N ASN A 9 15.12 -27.88 -27.70
CA ASN A 9 15.31 -26.44 -27.80
C ASN A 9 14.00 -25.69 -28.13
N PHE A 10 13.16 -26.24 -29.00
CA PHE A 10 11.84 -25.66 -29.29
C PHE A 10 10.91 -25.67 -28.07
N ASN A 11 10.99 -26.71 -27.24
CA ASN A 11 10.16 -26.83 -26.04
C ASN A 11 10.63 -25.88 -24.91
N ALA A 12 11.94 -25.71 -24.75
CA ALA A 12 12.52 -24.74 -23.80
C ALA A 12 12.16 -23.29 -24.18
N ILE A 13 12.23 -22.94 -25.47
CA ILE A 13 11.85 -21.62 -25.97
C ILE A 13 10.34 -21.37 -25.77
N SER A 14 9.50 -22.35 -26.07
CA SER A 14 8.04 -22.30 -25.82
C SER A 14 7.70 -22.03 -24.35
N HIS A 15 8.38 -22.72 -23.42
CA HIS A 15 8.19 -22.52 -21.98
C HIS A 15 8.62 -21.12 -21.51
N LEU A 16 9.73 -20.58 -22.04
CA LEU A 16 10.19 -19.21 -21.74
C LEU A 16 9.23 -18.14 -22.27
N TYR A 17 8.67 -18.31 -23.47
CA TYR A 17 7.65 -17.40 -24.02
C TYR A 17 6.34 -17.45 -23.22
N LYS A 18 5.90 -18.64 -22.76
CA LYS A 18 4.76 -18.77 -21.84
C LYS A 18 5.04 -18.10 -20.48
N GLN A 19 6.23 -18.28 -19.92
CA GLN A 19 6.60 -17.71 -18.62
C GLN A 19 6.69 -16.18 -18.67
N LYS A 20 7.22 -15.62 -19.76
CA LYS A 20 7.33 -14.16 -19.97
C LYS A 20 5.97 -13.47 -20.14
N ASN A 21 4.99 -14.12 -20.77
CA ASN A 21 3.63 -13.58 -20.88
C ASN A 21 2.83 -13.65 -19.56
N ASN A 22 3.12 -14.62 -18.70
CA ASN A 22 2.43 -14.75 -17.42
C ASN A 22 2.90 -13.69 -16.39
N TYR A 23 4.11 -13.14 -16.55
CA TYR A 23 4.63 -12.09 -15.67
C TYR A 23 3.79 -10.80 -15.75
N SER A 24 3.43 -10.38 -16.96
CA SER A 24 2.57 -9.21 -17.20
C SER A 24 1.17 -9.38 -16.59
N PHE A 25 0.59 -10.58 -16.67
CA PHE A 25 -0.74 -10.84 -16.09
C PHE A 25 -0.71 -10.94 -14.56
N TYR A 26 0.35 -11.53 -13.99
CA TYR A 26 0.54 -11.63 -12.55
C TYR A 26 0.83 -10.26 -11.92
N GLU A 27 1.58 -9.41 -12.62
CA GLU A 27 1.83 -8.01 -12.26
C GLU A 27 0.56 -7.16 -12.37
N SER A 28 -0.25 -7.37 -13.42
CA SER A 28 -1.55 -6.71 -13.58
C SER A 28 -2.52 -7.05 -12.45
N GLY A 29 -2.56 -8.32 -12.01
CA GLY A 29 -3.35 -8.78 -10.89
C GLY A 29 -2.88 -8.19 -9.55
N GLN A 30 -1.57 -8.11 -9.33
CA GLN A 30 -0.98 -7.47 -8.15
C GLN A 30 -1.24 -5.97 -8.13
N LEU A 31 -1.05 -5.29 -9.26
CA LEU A 31 -1.36 -3.87 -9.41
C LEU A 31 -2.85 -3.60 -9.19
N ARG A 32 -3.73 -4.45 -9.74
CA ARG A 32 -5.17 -4.36 -9.49
C ARG A 32 -5.50 -4.53 -8.01
N ARG A 33 -4.89 -5.50 -7.34
CA ARG A 33 -5.06 -5.70 -5.89
C ARG A 33 -4.52 -4.52 -5.09
N ALA A 34 -3.32 -4.03 -5.40
CA ALA A 34 -2.72 -2.86 -4.75
C ALA A 34 -3.57 -1.61 -4.94
N LYS A 35 -4.09 -1.36 -6.14
CA LYS A 35 -5.02 -0.26 -6.44
C LYS A 35 -6.33 -0.40 -5.67
N MET A 36 -6.91 -1.61 -5.60
CA MET A 36 -8.12 -1.85 -4.79
C MET A 36 -7.86 -1.60 -3.31
N HIS A 37 -6.75 -2.11 -2.76
CA HIS A 37 -6.38 -1.88 -1.36
C HIS A 37 -6.12 -0.40 -1.07
N ALA A 38 -5.47 0.32 -1.97
CA ALA A 38 -5.28 1.76 -1.85
C ALA A 38 -6.62 2.51 -1.90
N ALA A 39 -7.52 2.17 -2.83
CA ALA A 39 -8.85 2.79 -2.91
C ALA A 39 -9.72 2.51 -1.67
N GLN A 40 -9.65 1.28 -1.14
CA GLN A 40 -10.32 0.92 0.12
C GLN A 40 -9.74 1.67 1.32
N LEU A 41 -8.41 1.81 1.37
CA LEU A 41 -7.73 2.60 2.40
C LEU A 41 -8.15 4.07 2.29
N ILE A 42 -8.11 4.66 1.10
CA ILE A 42 -8.54 6.05 0.86
C ILE A 42 -10.00 6.24 1.29
N GLY A 43 -10.91 5.36 0.87
CA GLY A 43 -12.32 5.40 1.28
C GLY A 43 -12.53 5.23 2.78
N ALA A 44 -11.72 4.41 3.47
CA ALA A 44 -11.76 4.27 4.92
C ALA A 44 -11.23 5.52 5.65
N ILE A 45 -10.15 6.14 5.15
CA ILE A 45 -9.61 7.38 5.74
C ILE A 45 -10.61 8.53 5.54
N ASP A 46 -11.24 8.64 4.36
CA ASP A 46 -12.22 9.68 4.05
C ASP A 46 -13.51 9.54 4.86
N THR A 47 -14.00 8.30 5.03
CA THR A 47 -15.22 8.04 5.84
C THR A 47 -15.00 8.21 7.33
N GLN A 48 -13.77 8.02 7.82
CA GLN A 48 -13.43 8.21 9.23
C GLN A 48 -12.93 9.63 9.56
N GLN A 49 -12.81 10.53 8.58
CA GLN A 49 -12.14 11.84 8.74
C GLN A 49 -10.84 11.71 9.54
N MET A 50 -10.04 10.68 9.21
CA MET A 50 -8.93 10.28 10.08
C MET A 50 -7.87 11.39 10.17
N LEU A 51 -7.76 12.22 9.13
CA LEU A 51 -6.92 13.41 9.10
C LEU A 51 -7.77 14.67 8.92
N PRO A 52 -7.46 15.77 9.63
CA PRO A 52 -8.02 17.08 9.33
C PRO A 52 -7.76 17.48 7.86
N PRO A 53 -8.66 18.24 7.21
CA PRO A 53 -8.52 18.64 5.80
C PRO A 53 -7.18 19.33 5.48
N VAL A 54 -6.65 20.08 6.45
CA VAL A 54 -5.37 20.80 6.32
C VAL A 54 -4.17 19.84 6.14
N LEU A 55 -4.23 18.66 6.77
CA LEU A 55 -3.20 17.61 6.69
C LEU A 55 -3.34 16.81 5.40
N TYR A 56 -4.57 16.57 4.95
CA TYR A 56 -4.83 15.97 3.65
C TYR A 56 -4.25 16.80 2.50
N GLN A 57 -4.47 18.11 2.51
CA GLN A 57 -3.90 19.02 1.51
C GLN A 57 -2.37 18.98 1.50
N LEU A 58 -1.74 18.82 2.67
CA LEU A 58 -0.29 18.66 2.76
C LEU A 58 0.17 17.34 2.12
N LEU A 59 -0.52 16.23 2.43
CA LEU A 59 -0.22 14.94 1.82
C LEU A 59 -0.40 14.98 0.30
N GLU A 60 -1.52 15.52 -0.17
CA GLU A 60 -1.80 15.66 -1.60
C GLU A 60 -0.72 16.49 -2.29
N ALA A 61 -0.36 17.66 -1.74
CA ALA A 61 0.70 18.49 -2.30
C ALA A 61 2.07 17.78 -2.31
N SER A 62 2.39 17.01 -1.26
CA SER A 62 3.63 16.24 -1.20
C SER A 62 3.71 15.14 -2.27
N LEU A 63 2.58 14.53 -2.61
CA LEU A 63 2.48 13.52 -3.65
C LEU A 63 2.51 14.15 -5.05
N VAL A 64 1.75 15.22 -5.28
CA VAL A 64 1.69 15.92 -6.57
C VAL A 64 3.03 16.53 -6.96
N LEU A 65 3.77 17.08 -5.99
CA LEU A 65 5.09 17.67 -6.21
C LEU A 65 6.24 16.66 -6.00
N GLU A 66 5.93 15.43 -5.64
CA GLU A 66 6.88 14.36 -5.34
C GLU A 66 8.01 14.80 -4.40
N THR A 67 7.66 15.54 -3.35
CA THR A 67 8.63 16.17 -2.45
C THR A 67 8.17 16.20 -1.00
N THR A 68 9.14 16.15 -0.09
CA THR A 68 8.96 16.37 1.35
C THR A 68 9.69 17.62 1.82
N ASP A 69 10.26 18.42 0.91
CA ASP A 69 10.95 19.66 1.26
C ASP A 69 9.93 20.67 1.83
N CYS A 70 10.12 20.98 3.12
CA CYS A 70 9.22 21.86 3.85
C CYS A 70 9.19 23.29 3.31
N LYS A 71 10.25 23.79 2.67
CA LYS A 71 10.28 25.13 2.07
C LYS A 71 9.47 25.17 0.77
N LEU A 72 9.65 24.16 -0.08
CA LEU A 72 8.92 24.06 -1.35
C LEU A 72 7.42 23.88 -1.10
N LEU A 73 7.06 23.00 -0.17
CA LEU A 73 5.67 22.78 0.24
C LEU A 73 5.07 24.00 0.93
N ALA A 74 5.84 24.69 1.78
CA ALA A 74 5.39 25.93 2.42
C ALA A 74 5.07 27.01 1.39
N ALA A 75 5.92 27.19 0.38
CA ALA A 75 5.67 28.13 -0.70
C ALA A 75 4.42 27.74 -1.50
N HIS A 76 4.27 26.45 -1.84
CA HIS A 76 3.12 25.95 -2.60
C HIS A 76 1.79 26.12 -1.85
N LEU A 77 1.78 25.78 -0.56
CA LEU A 77 0.58 25.82 0.29
C LEU A 77 0.33 27.17 0.95
N LYS A 78 1.22 28.16 0.72
CA LYS A 78 1.18 29.50 1.35
C LYS A 78 1.16 29.42 2.89
N ARG A 79 1.95 28.50 3.45
CA ARG A 79 2.12 28.28 4.89
C ARG A 79 3.58 28.54 5.26
N THR A 80 3.90 28.55 6.56
CA THR A 80 5.31 28.66 6.99
C THR A 80 5.97 27.27 6.99
N PRO A 81 7.30 27.16 6.74
CA PRO A 81 8.01 25.89 6.86
C PRO A 81 7.91 25.27 8.25
N ALA A 82 7.78 26.09 9.30
CA ALA A 82 7.56 25.61 10.66
C ALA A 82 6.21 24.89 10.79
N THR A 83 5.14 25.48 10.25
CA THR A 83 3.80 24.87 10.19
C THR A 83 3.83 23.53 9.46
N ILE A 84 4.46 23.46 8.28
CA ILE A 84 4.56 22.23 7.49
C ILE A 84 5.23 21.10 8.28
N ARG A 85 6.31 21.38 9.01
CA ARG A 85 6.99 20.38 9.86
C ARG A 85 6.08 19.87 10.96
N SER A 86 5.36 20.75 11.65
CA SER A 86 4.40 20.37 12.69
C SER A 86 3.25 19.54 12.13
N GLU A 87 2.74 19.90 10.95
CA GLU A 87 1.68 19.16 10.26
C GLU A 87 2.13 17.74 9.84
N PHE A 88 3.35 17.60 9.30
CA PHE A 88 3.92 16.27 9.04
C PHE A 88 4.06 15.42 10.29
N LYS A 89 4.50 16.02 11.41
CA LYS A 89 4.56 15.31 12.69
C LYS A 89 3.18 14.81 13.11
N ASN A 90 2.15 15.64 13.01
CA ASN A 90 0.77 15.25 13.32
C ASN A 90 0.28 14.12 12.42
N ILE A 91 0.61 14.14 11.12
CA ILE A 91 0.29 13.04 10.20
C ILE A 91 0.92 11.73 10.71
N CYS A 92 2.21 11.74 11.06
CA CYS A 92 2.88 10.56 11.60
C CYS A 92 2.25 10.08 12.91
N GLU A 93 1.90 10.98 13.83
CA GLU A 93 1.25 10.63 15.10
C GLU A 93 -0.13 10.00 14.90
N ILE A 94 -0.93 10.55 14.00
CA ILE A 94 -2.29 10.03 13.71
C ILE A 94 -2.20 8.66 13.04
N LEU A 95 -1.36 8.53 12.01
CA LEU A 95 -1.20 7.26 11.29
C LEU A 95 -0.53 6.20 12.18
N GLY A 96 0.44 6.61 12.99
CA GLY A 96 1.13 5.75 13.96
C GLY A 96 0.26 5.35 15.17
N SER A 97 -0.77 6.12 15.49
CA SER A 97 -1.75 5.73 16.51
C SER A 97 -2.80 4.76 15.94
N ALA A 98 -3.16 4.90 14.66
CA ALA A 98 -4.12 4.04 13.99
C ALA A 98 -3.63 2.59 13.80
N GLU A 99 -2.31 2.38 13.63
CA GLU A 99 -1.71 1.04 13.59
C GLU A 99 -1.81 0.31 14.94
N ASN A 100 -1.63 1.02 16.05
CA ASN A 100 -1.78 0.43 17.40
C ASN A 100 -3.23 0.04 17.71
N ALA A 101 -4.20 0.88 17.34
CA ALA A 101 -5.63 0.58 17.54
C ALA A 101 -6.12 -0.63 16.72
N ARG A 102 -5.53 -0.90 15.54
CA ARG A 102 -5.85 -2.09 14.73
C ARG A 102 -5.27 -3.38 15.31
N ASN A 103 -4.14 -3.31 16.01
CA ASN A 103 -3.51 -4.46 16.63
C ASN A 103 -4.26 -4.94 17.89
N ASP A 104 -4.93 -4.05 18.63
CA ASP A 104 -5.71 -4.41 19.83
C ASP A 104 -7.01 -5.17 19.53
N LEU A 105 -7.62 -4.94 18.35
CA LEU A 105 -8.85 -5.66 17.94
C LEU A 105 -8.57 -7.10 17.44
N GLY A 106 -7.31 -7.51 17.32
CA GLY A 106 -6.89 -8.82 16.79
C GLY A 106 -6.74 -9.96 17.80
N PHE A 107 -6.77 -9.69 19.12
CA PHE A 107 -6.39 -10.70 20.14
C PHE A 107 -7.54 -11.36 20.91
N ASN A 108 -8.80 -11.17 20.51
CA ASN A 108 -9.94 -11.85 21.13
C ASN A 108 -10.55 -12.92 20.20
N SER A 109 -9.83 -14.01 19.98
CA SER A 109 -10.45 -15.26 19.51
C SER A 109 -9.75 -16.49 20.05
N ARG A 110 -10.59 -17.42 20.56
CA ARG A 110 -10.29 -18.74 21.14
C ARG A 110 -9.85 -18.77 22.61
N LYS A 111 -10.82 -18.53 23.50
CA LYS A 111 -11.01 -19.43 24.65
C LYS A 111 -12.39 -20.05 24.57
N ASN A 112 -12.53 -21.11 23.76
CA ASN A 112 -13.67 -22.01 23.92
C ASN A 112 -13.18 -23.21 24.73
N LYS A 113 -13.72 -23.33 25.94
CA LYS A 113 -13.48 -24.42 26.88
C LYS A 113 -14.05 -25.71 26.27
N SER A 114 -13.18 -26.65 25.90
CA SER A 114 -13.59 -28.04 25.73
C SER A 114 -13.51 -28.71 27.10
N ALA A 115 -14.61 -28.70 27.82
CA ALA A 115 -14.86 -29.64 28.91
C ALA A 115 -16.09 -30.46 28.49
N VAL A 116 -15.84 -31.54 27.74
CA VAL A 116 -16.82 -32.62 27.58
C VAL A 116 -16.30 -33.73 28.46
N ASN A 117 -17.03 -33.96 29.55
CA ASN A 117 -16.89 -35.11 30.43
C ASN A 117 -18.28 -35.71 30.54
N ILE A 118 -18.54 -36.79 29.80
CA ILE A 118 -19.56 -37.81 30.10
C ILE A 118 -18.94 -39.15 29.73
#